data_AF-A0A7C8HGW5-F1
#
_entry.id   AF-A0A7C8HGW5-F1
#
_cell.length_a   1.000
_cell.length_b   1.000
_cell.length_c   1.000
_cell.angle_alpha   90.00
_cell.angle_beta   90.00
_cell.angle_gamma   90.00
#
_symmetry.space_group_name_H-M   'P 1'
#
loop_
_entity.id
_entity.type
_entity.pdbx_description
1 polymer ?
#
loop_
_entity_poly.entity_id
_entity_poly.type
_entity_poly.pdbx_seq_one_letter_code
_entity_poly.pdbx_strand_id
1 'polypeptide(L)'
;MKKIKKYLKSTQGFSLIELIVVIAILAVLAVIAVPRLVGYQERARTSTDRNNASIIGNAVSLALAEGDLKLNQSNGTATGFVGYEGSSVAASDLSTILVPKYLESIPKPQSVAAEDFTINVNTNGTISITAGGETFYPLTDVSE
;
A
#
# COMPACT_ATOMS: atom_id res chain seq x y z
N MET A 1 -15.90 56.20 39.56
CA MET A 1 -16.60 54.92 39.28
C MET A 1 -17.09 54.92 37.84
N LYS A 2 -16.40 54.23 36.93
CA LYS A 2 -16.66 54.27 35.48
C LYS A 2 -17.79 53.30 35.14
N LYS A 3 -18.89 53.82 34.60
CA LYS A 3 -20.07 53.04 34.19
C LYS A 3 -19.68 52.04 33.11
N ILE A 4 -19.77 50.74 33.41
CA ILE A 4 -19.68 49.67 32.41
C ILE A 4 -20.99 49.70 31.62
N LYS A 5 -20.97 50.42 30.49
CA LYS A 5 -22.07 50.47 29.54
C LYS A 5 -22.27 49.09 28.93
N LYS A 6 -23.36 48.44 29.31
CA LYS A 6 -24.31 47.68 28.48
C LYS A 6 -23.83 47.39 27.04
N TYR A 7 -23.00 46.36 26.87
CA TYR A 7 -22.81 45.66 25.59
C TYR A 7 -23.41 44.25 25.70
N LEU A 8 -24.70 44.14 26.03
CA LEU A 8 -25.46 42.96 25.65
C LEU A 8 -25.88 43.18 24.20
N LYS A 9 -24.90 43.00 23.31
CA LYS A 9 -25.07 43.04 21.86
C LYS A 9 -26.04 41.91 21.52
N SER A 10 -27.08 42.22 20.74
CA SER A 10 -28.07 41.27 20.25
C SER A 10 -27.39 40.01 19.69
N THR A 11 -27.40 38.92 20.44
CA THR A 11 -27.05 37.60 19.94
C THR A 11 -28.26 37.09 19.18
N GLN A 12 -28.28 37.32 17.86
CA GLN A 12 -29.18 36.61 16.95
C GLN A 12 -28.80 35.13 17.05
N GLY A 13 -29.62 34.35 17.77
CA GLY A 13 -29.49 32.91 17.84
C GLY A 13 -29.89 32.26 16.52
N PHE A 14 -29.23 31.16 16.18
CA PHE A 14 -29.61 30.31 15.05
C PHE A 14 -31.03 29.77 15.27
N SER A 15 -31.87 29.77 14.23
CA SER A 15 -33.22 29.23 14.33
C SER A 15 -33.17 27.70 14.37
N LEU A 16 -34.04 27.07 15.17
CA LEU A 16 -34.13 25.61 15.23
C LEU A 16 -34.45 25.00 13.86
N ILE A 17 -35.26 25.69 13.04
CA ILE A 17 -35.56 25.21 11.68
C ILE A 17 -34.33 25.27 10.77
N GLU A 18 -33.46 26.28 10.92
CA GLU A 18 -32.22 26.39 10.14
C GLU A 18 -31.29 25.22 10.47
N LEU A 19 -31.22 24.81 11.74
CA LEU A 19 -30.44 23.64 12.13
C LEU A 19 -31.03 22.33 11.59
N ILE A 20 -32.35 22.17 11.64
CA ILE A 20 -33.05 20.97 11.16
C ILE A 20 -32.87 20.78 9.65
N VAL A 21 -32.97 21.85 8.86
CA VAL A 21 -32.78 21.77 7.40
C VAL A 21 -31.33 21.39 7.06
N VAL A 22 -30.34 21.90 7.80
CA VAL A 22 -28.93 21.56 7.58
C VAL A 22 -28.67 20.08 7.84
N ILE A 23 -29.10 19.53 8.98
CA ILE A 23 -28.89 18.11 9.28
C ILE A 23 -29.67 17.20 8.30
N ALA A 24 -30.82 17.64 7.80
CA ALA A 24 -31.59 16.90 6.80
C ALA A 24 -30.83 16.79 5.47
N ILE A 25 -30.22 17.88 5.00
CA ILE A 25 -29.40 17.86 3.78
C ILE A 25 -28.11 17.04 4.00
N LEU A 26 -27.45 17.19 5.15
CA LEU A 26 -26.26 16.39 5.49
C LEU A 26 -26.56 14.90 5.54
N ALA A 27 -27.73 14.50 6.03
CA ALA A 27 -28.16 13.09 6.05
C ALA A 27 -28.28 12.52 4.62
N VAL A 28 -28.89 13.26 3.69
CA VAL A 28 -29.03 12.83 2.29
C VAL A 28 -27.66 12.72 1.60
N LEU A 29 -26.77 13.69 1.81
CA LEU A 29 -25.42 13.67 1.24
C LEU A 29 -24.58 12.51 1.80
N ALA A 30 -24.69 12.22 3.10
CA ALA A 30 -23.96 11.14 3.75
C ALA A 30 -24.32 9.77 3.14
N VAL A 31 -25.60 9.51 2.86
CA VAL A 31 -26.06 8.25 2.26
C VAL A 31 -25.44 7.99 0.89
N ILE A 32 -25.27 9.02 0.06
CA ILE A 32 -24.71 8.87 -1.30
C ILE A 32 -23.17 8.79 -1.27
N ALA A 33 -22.53 9.45 -0.31
CA ALA A 33 -21.06 9.56 -0.25
C ALA A 33 -20.38 8.26 0.23
N VAL A 34 -20.94 7.58 1.23
CA VAL A 34 -20.32 6.40 1.88
C VAL A 34 -20.01 5.24 0.91
N PRO A 35 -20.94 4.75 0.06
CA PRO A 35 -20.66 3.57 -0.77
C PRO A 35 -19.58 3.82 -1.83
N ARG A 36 -19.44 5.06 -2.32
CA ARG A 36 -18.41 5.42 -3.30
C ARG A 36 -17.01 5.36 -2.69
N LEU A 37 -16.87 5.78 -1.44
CA LEU A 37 -15.58 5.88 -0.77
C LEU A 37 -14.89 4.51 -0.59
N VAL A 38 -15.65 3.46 -0.28
CA VAL A 38 -15.09 2.11 -0.03
C VAL A 38 -14.42 1.56 -1.28
N GLY A 39 -15.06 1.66 -2.45
CA GLY A 39 -14.48 1.17 -3.71
C GLY A 39 -13.23 1.94 -4.16
N TYR A 40 -13.17 3.26 -3.89
CA TYR A 40 -11.98 4.06 -4.21
C TYR A 40 -10.81 3.73 -3.30
N GLN A 41 -11.05 3.50 -2.02
CA GLN A 41 -9.99 3.13 -1.08
C GLN A 41 -9.35 1.79 -1.47
N GLU A 42 -10.16 0.80 -1.86
CA GLU A 42 -9.65 -0.50 -2.28
C GLU A 42 -8.79 -0.39 -3.54
N ARG A 43 -9.29 0.30 -4.57
CA ARG A 43 -8.53 0.55 -5.81
C ARG A 43 -7.21 1.31 -5.55
N ALA A 44 -7.23 2.28 -4.64
CA ALA A 44 -6.04 3.03 -4.26
C ALA A 44 -5.00 2.14 -3.56
N ARG A 45 -5.44 1.24 -2.66
CA ARG A 45 -4.57 0.26 -2.00
C ARG A 45 -3.96 -0.70 -3.02
N THR A 46 -4.76 -1.28 -3.92
CA THR A 46 -4.24 -2.18 -4.97
C THR A 46 -3.26 -1.46 -5.89
N SER A 47 -3.55 -0.22 -6.27
CA SER A 47 -2.64 0.60 -7.08
C SER A 47 -1.32 0.91 -6.35
N THR A 48 -1.38 1.13 -5.04
CA THR A 48 -0.19 1.35 -4.20
C THR A 48 0.65 0.08 -4.12
N ASP A 49 0.01 -1.08 -3.93
CA ASP A 49 0.70 -2.37 -3.87
C ASP A 49 1.35 -2.75 -5.19
N ARG A 50 0.71 -2.46 -6.33
CA ARG A 50 1.30 -2.61 -7.66
C ARG A 50 2.57 -1.76 -7.84
N ASN A 51 2.53 -0.51 -7.38
CA ASN A 51 3.68 0.38 -7.44
C ASN A 51 4.81 -0.10 -6.52
N ASN A 52 4.48 -0.47 -5.28
CA ASN A 52 5.42 -1.02 -4.31
C ASN A 52 6.07 -2.32 -4.81
N ALA A 53 5.29 -3.22 -5.39
CA ALA A 53 5.77 -4.45 -6.00
C ALA A 53 6.71 -4.18 -7.19
N SER A 54 6.44 -3.15 -7.99
CA SER A 54 7.35 -2.74 -9.08
C SER A 54 8.68 -2.19 -8.55
N ILE A 55 8.63 -1.40 -7.47
CA ILE A 55 9.83 -0.89 -6.80
C ILE A 55 10.67 -2.06 -6.25
N ILE A 56 10.03 -3.02 -5.57
CA ILE A 56 10.71 -4.22 -5.05
C ILE A 56 11.28 -5.06 -6.21
N GLY A 57 10.51 -5.30 -7.26
CA GLY A 57 10.95 -6.06 -8.43
C GLY A 57 12.17 -5.44 -9.11
N ASN A 58 12.20 -4.11 -9.24
CA ASN A 58 13.35 -3.38 -9.77
C ASN A 58 14.57 -3.50 -8.85
N ALA A 59 14.39 -3.37 -7.53
CA ALA A 59 15.45 -3.54 -6.55
C ALA A 59 16.06 -4.96 -6.60
N VAL A 60 15.22 -5.98 -6.69
CA VAL A 60 15.64 -7.38 -6.82
C VAL A 60 16.39 -7.60 -8.14
N SER A 61 15.88 -7.05 -9.25
CA SER A 61 16.54 -7.11 -10.56
C SER A 61 17.93 -6.48 -10.53
N LEU A 62 18.06 -5.31 -9.91
CA LEU A 62 19.34 -4.63 -9.76
C LEU A 62 20.30 -5.42 -8.87
N ALA A 63 19.82 -5.96 -7.74
CA ALA A 63 20.64 -6.77 -6.84
C ALA A 63 21.11 -8.08 -7.48
N LEU A 64 20.31 -8.67 -8.38
CA LEU A 64 20.72 -9.81 -9.21
C LEU A 64 21.77 -9.41 -10.25
N ALA A 65 21.62 -8.24 -10.88
CA ALA A 65 22.57 -7.74 -11.87
C ALA A 65 23.93 -7.37 -11.26
N GLU A 66 23.94 -6.84 -10.04
CA GLU A 66 25.17 -6.55 -9.28
C GLU A 66 25.80 -7.81 -8.65
N GLY A 67 25.05 -8.92 -8.59
CA GLY A 67 25.51 -10.19 -8.03
C GLY A 67 25.44 -10.28 -6.50
N ASP A 68 24.80 -9.30 -5.85
CA ASP A 68 24.50 -9.32 -4.41
C ASP A 68 23.41 -10.35 -4.08
N LEU A 69 22.47 -10.55 -5.02
CA LEU A 69 21.58 -11.70 -5.04
C LEU A 69 22.10 -12.69 -6.09
N LYS A 70 22.12 -13.97 -5.74
CA LYS A 70 22.52 -15.05 -6.64
C LYS A 70 21.42 -16.08 -6.75
N LEU A 71 21.19 -16.56 -7.97
CA LEU A 71 20.32 -17.70 -8.23
C LEU A 71 21.18 -18.97 -8.21
N ASN A 72 20.87 -19.92 -7.33
CA ASN A 72 21.48 -21.24 -7.39
C ASN A 72 20.63 -22.16 -8.27
N GLN A 73 21.24 -22.70 -9.33
CA GLN A 73 20.64 -23.70 -10.23
C GLN A 73 20.55 -25.11 -9.62
N SER A 74 20.58 -25.29 -8.30
CA SER A 74 20.61 -26.64 -7.71
C SER A 74 19.92 -26.72 -6.35
N ASN A 75 19.05 -27.73 -6.22
CA ASN A 75 18.48 -28.21 -4.96
C ASN A 75 19.60 -28.73 -4.04
N GLY A 76 20.30 -27.84 -3.37
CA GLY A 76 21.38 -28.16 -2.45
C GLY A 76 21.70 -26.99 -1.53
N THR A 77 21.93 -27.32 -0.25
CA THR A 77 22.01 -26.40 0.91
C THR A 77 22.94 -25.20 0.66
N ALA A 78 22.36 -24.01 0.50
CA ALA A 78 23.09 -22.76 0.34
C ALA A 78 23.39 -22.13 1.72
N THR A 79 24.62 -21.67 1.90
CA THR A 79 24.99 -20.74 2.98
C THR A 79 25.11 -19.34 2.37
N GLY A 80 24.31 -18.39 2.86
CA GLY A 80 24.04 -17.10 2.23
C GLY A 80 22.67 -17.11 1.54
N PHE A 81 21.85 -16.06 1.75
CA PHE A 81 20.48 -16.03 1.23
C PHE A 81 20.48 -16.09 -0.28
N VAL A 82 20.04 -17.23 -0.80
CA VAL A 82 19.93 -17.53 -2.22
C VAL A 82 18.44 -17.76 -2.47
N GLY A 83 17.83 -16.91 -3.29
CA GLY A 83 16.56 -17.26 -3.91
C GLY A 83 16.83 -18.45 -4.82
N TYR A 84 16.41 -19.65 -4.40
CA TYR A 84 16.43 -20.79 -5.31
C TYR A 84 15.50 -20.49 -6.48
N GLU A 85 15.80 -21.02 -7.66
CA GLU A 85 14.85 -20.93 -8.76
C GLU A 85 13.51 -21.55 -8.36
N GLY A 86 12.43 -20.79 -8.49
CA GLY A 86 11.09 -21.21 -8.06
C GLY A 86 10.88 -21.22 -6.54
N SER A 87 11.78 -20.62 -5.75
CA SER A 87 11.58 -20.39 -4.32
C SER A 87 10.94 -19.05 -4.05
N SER A 88 9.81 -19.12 -3.34
CA SER A 88 9.15 -17.99 -2.70
C SER A 88 9.91 -17.59 -1.44
N VAL A 89 10.36 -16.34 -1.34
CA VAL A 89 10.99 -15.79 -0.12
C VAL A 89 10.25 -14.51 0.27
N ALA A 90 9.97 -14.31 1.56
CA ALA A 90 9.38 -13.06 2.02
C ALA A 90 10.37 -11.91 1.83
N ALA A 91 9.89 -10.73 1.43
CA ALA A 91 10.75 -9.57 1.24
C ALA A 91 11.47 -9.20 2.54
N SER A 92 10.80 -9.33 3.68
CA SER A 92 11.36 -9.10 5.02
C SER A 92 12.62 -9.92 5.31
N ASP A 93 12.68 -11.17 4.83
CA ASP A 93 13.86 -12.03 4.95
C ASP A 93 15.05 -11.55 4.12
N LEU A 94 14.81 -10.76 3.07
CA LEU A 94 15.84 -10.15 2.21
C LEU A 94 16.22 -8.72 2.64
N SER A 95 15.72 -8.23 3.78
CA SER A 95 15.96 -6.87 4.27
C SER A 95 17.45 -6.50 4.38
N THR A 96 18.33 -7.44 4.74
CA THR A 96 19.77 -7.17 4.87
C THR A 96 20.46 -6.94 3.52
N ILE A 97 19.87 -7.41 2.43
CA ILE A 97 20.43 -7.30 1.07
C ILE A 97 19.78 -6.14 0.34
N LEU A 98 18.45 -6.04 0.41
CA LEU A 98 17.68 -5.02 -0.29
C LEU A 98 17.78 -3.65 0.37
N VAL A 99 17.89 -3.59 1.70
CA VAL A 99 17.95 -2.34 2.47
C VAL A 99 19.34 -2.20 3.13
N PRO A 100 19.95 -1.00 3.14
CA PRO A 100 19.50 0.24 2.52
C PRO A 100 19.93 0.40 1.05
N LYS A 101 20.64 -0.58 0.50
CA LYS A 101 21.39 -0.41 -0.75
C LYS A 101 20.47 -0.19 -1.96
N TYR A 102 19.36 -0.91 -2.04
CA TYR A 102 18.43 -0.88 -3.18
C TYR A 102 17.07 -0.27 -2.82
N LEU A 103 16.71 -0.28 -1.54
CA LEU A 103 15.47 0.24 -0.98
C LEU A 103 15.75 0.95 0.35
N GLU A 104 15.03 2.04 0.64
CA GLU A 104 15.10 2.72 1.94
C GLU A 104 14.40 1.91 3.05
N SER A 105 13.31 1.24 2.71
CA SER A 105 12.58 0.30 3.56
C SER A 105 11.76 -0.63 2.68
N ILE A 106 11.34 -1.76 3.24
CA ILE A 106 10.46 -2.70 2.54
C ILE A 106 9.02 -2.26 2.76
N PRO A 107 8.29 -1.85 1.70
CA PRO A 107 6.90 -1.48 1.81
C PRO A 107 6.05 -2.72 2.13
N LYS A 108 4.99 -2.52 2.92
CA LYS A 108 4.02 -3.57 3.25
C LYS A 108 2.82 -3.56 2.31
N PRO A 109 2.22 -4.73 1.99
CA PRO A 109 0.95 -4.79 1.27
C PRO A 109 -0.17 -4.07 2.02
N GLN A 110 -1.05 -3.41 1.28
CA GLN A 110 -2.19 -2.65 1.82
C GLN A 110 -3.54 -3.15 1.30
N SER A 111 -3.62 -3.78 0.13
CA SER A 111 -4.88 -4.31 -0.43
C SER A 111 -5.20 -5.72 0.04
N VAL A 112 -4.21 -6.46 0.52
CA VAL A 112 -4.37 -7.83 1.00
C VAL A 112 -3.93 -7.96 2.46
N ALA A 113 -4.57 -8.87 3.19
CA ALA A 113 -4.19 -9.22 4.57
C ALA A 113 -2.94 -10.13 4.59
N ALA A 114 -1.84 -9.63 4.05
CA ALA A 114 -0.55 -10.29 4.06
C ALA A 114 0.46 -9.44 4.85
N GLU A 115 1.32 -10.10 5.62
CA GLU A 115 2.33 -9.41 6.43
C GLU A 115 3.41 -8.76 5.57
N ASP A 116 3.82 -9.43 4.49
CA ASP A 116 4.89 -9.01 3.59
C ASP A 116 4.60 -9.40 2.13
N PHE A 117 5.28 -8.72 1.20
CA PHE A 117 5.39 -9.18 -0.18
C PHE A 117 6.30 -10.41 -0.26
N THR A 118 5.94 -11.36 -1.12
CA THR A 118 6.72 -12.54 -1.44
C THR A 118 7.39 -12.35 -2.81
N ILE A 119 8.68 -12.61 -2.87
CA ILE A 119 9.50 -12.53 -4.08
C ILE A 119 9.68 -13.96 -4.60
N ASN A 120 9.39 -14.17 -5.87
CA ASN A 120 9.72 -15.37 -6.62
C ASN A 120 10.62 -15.03 -7.79
N VAL A 121 11.64 -15.84 -8.03
CA VAL A 121 12.50 -15.71 -9.20
C VAL A 121 12.55 -17.05 -9.92
N ASN A 122 12.15 -17.06 -11.18
CA ASN A 122 12.11 -18.27 -12.01
C ASN A 122 13.42 -18.46 -12.79
N THR A 123 13.72 -19.72 -13.12
CA THR A 123 14.00 -20.20 -14.49
C THR A 123 14.77 -19.29 -15.44
N ASN A 124 14.00 -18.30 -15.88
CA ASN A 124 14.22 -17.51 -17.06
C ASN A 124 14.60 -16.07 -16.69
N GLY A 125 14.93 -15.82 -15.41
CA GLY A 125 15.16 -14.48 -14.86
C GLY A 125 13.89 -13.70 -14.56
N THR A 126 12.71 -14.32 -14.72
CA THR A 126 11.43 -13.65 -14.47
C THR A 126 11.18 -13.54 -12.97
N ILE A 127 11.12 -12.30 -12.49
CA ILE A 127 10.77 -11.94 -11.10
C ILE A 127 9.25 -11.80 -11.01
N SER A 128 8.63 -12.46 -10.03
CA SER A 128 7.23 -12.22 -9.67
C SER A 128 7.12 -11.81 -8.21
N ILE A 129 6.33 -10.77 -7.94
CA ILE A 129 6.05 -10.30 -6.59
C ILE A 129 4.59 -10.57 -6.28
N THR A 130 4.33 -11.31 -5.21
CA THR A 130 2.99 -11.71 -4.79
C THR A 130 2.69 -11.28 -3.36
N ALA A 131 1.43 -11.09 -3.01
CA ALA A 131 0.98 -10.90 -1.64
C ALA A 131 -0.41 -11.51 -1.48
N GLY A 132 -0.66 -12.25 -0.41
CA GLY A 132 -1.96 -12.89 -0.17
C GLY A 132 -2.41 -13.88 -1.27
N GLY A 133 -1.49 -14.39 -2.09
CA GLY A 133 -1.78 -15.26 -3.23
C GLY A 133 -2.02 -14.52 -4.55
N GLU A 134 -2.12 -13.19 -4.55
CA GLU A 134 -2.26 -12.38 -5.76
C GLU A 134 -0.90 -11.89 -6.27
N THR A 135 -0.75 -11.77 -7.60
CA THR A 135 0.47 -11.25 -8.23
C THR A 135 0.32 -9.77 -8.51
N PHE A 136 1.27 -8.98 -8.01
CA PHE A 136 1.33 -7.53 -8.17
C PHE A 136 2.43 -7.09 -9.15
N TYR A 137 3.40 -7.97 -9.43
CA TYR A 137 4.46 -7.76 -10.41
C TYR A 137 4.83 -9.08 -11.11
N PRO A 138 5.14 -9.08 -12.42
CA PRO A 138 4.98 -7.97 -13.34
C PRO A 138 3.50 -7.58 -13.46
N LEU A 139 3.21 -6.33 -13.85
CA LEU A 139 1.84 -5.91 -14.09
C LEU A 139 1.28 -6.79 -15.21
N THR A 140 0.46 -7.77 -14.84
CA THR A 140 -0.35 -8.48 -15.81
C THR A 140 -1.51 -7.55 -16.15
N ASP A 141 -1.74 -7.33 -17.44
CA ASP A 141 -3.01 -6.77 -17.89
C ASP A 141 -4.10 -7.77 -17.51
N VAL A 142 -4.62 -7.64 -16.29
CA VAL A 142 -5.96 -8.13 -15.98
C VAL A 142 -6.90 -7.23 -16.77
N SER A 143 -7.23 -7.71 -17.97
CA SER A 143 -8.28 -7.18 -18.84
C SER A 143 -9.48 -6.75 -18.00
N GLU A 144 -9.88 -5.49 -18.20
CA GLU A 144 -11.08 -4.86 -17.63
C GLU A 144 -12.36 -5.70 -17.82
#